data_AF-A0A3B8JTD5-F1
#
_entry.id   AF-A0A3B8JTD5-F1
#
_cell.length_a   1.000
_cell.length_b   1.000
_cell.length_c   1.000
_cell.angle_alpha   90.00
_cell.angle_beta   90.00
_cell.angle_gamma   90.00
#
_symmetry.space_group_name_H-M   'P 1'
#
loop_
_entity.id
_entity.type
_entity.pdbx_description
1 polymer ?
#
loop_
_entity_poly.entity_id
_entity_poly.type
_entity_poly.pdbx_seq_one_letter_code
_entity_poly.pdbx_strand_id
1 'polypeptide(L)'
;MWAKAAPGVIPSECIADAAGHVLVVGSFRGTATWGTISKTSAGNLDAFVAKYDRNGNIQWVQTVAGSGTNLGRGVEVAEDGTNDILITGQFDGTQTMGTTQMTSNGSTDVWLGRLAPTGAWKWVKQIGGAGEDYGRGVSAKGSKIAIAGSFTGTINFLGQSLTSNGGTDVYVAKLNANGGLLWVNHTGSSDNDEGAEVNFDPRGNLLVVGTYWKSTTVSNVTNKSRDFLITLFDRNGNAQWLASPSGGSLSDVSYAAEADRFGNYLFAGFFRGTATFGTTTLTSAGSEDMVLGKIGRQ
;
A
#
# COMPACT_ATOMS: atom_id res chain seq x y z
N MET A 1 5.68 -3.68 -28.08
CA MET A 1 5.48 -2.46 -27.26
C MET A 1 4.11 -1.91 -27.60
N TRP A 2 3.30 -1.56 -26.60
CA TRP A 2 1.99 -0.91 -26.76
C TRP A 2 1.86 0.21 -25.74
N ALA A 3 1.01 1.20 -26.05
CA ALA A 3 0.64 2.27 -25.14
C ALA A 3 -0.87 2.52 -25.27
N LYS A 4 -1.55 2.76 -24.15
CA LYS A 4 -2.99 3.02 -24.09
C LYS A 4 -3.24 4.27 -23.25
N ALA A 5 -4.16 5.11 -23.71
CA ALA A 5 -4.67 6.22 -22.93
C ALA A 5 -6.02 5.83 -22.32
N ALA A 6 -6.24 6.24 -21.08
CA ALA A 6 -7.54 6.19 -20.41
C ALA A 6 -7.82 7.60 -19.85
N PRO A 7 -8.51 8.47 -20.59
CA PRO A 7 -8.78 9.83 -20.13
C PRO A 7 -9.59 9.83 -18.83
N GLY A 8 -9.28 10.76 -17.93
CA GLY A 8 -10.03 10.95 -16.68
C GLY A 8 -9.66 9.99 -15.53
N VAL A 9 -8.65 9.14 -15.71
CA VAL A 9 -8.15 8.24 -14.66
C VAL A 9 -6.85 8.74 -14.05
N ILE A 10 -6.67 8.47 -12.76
CA ILE A 10 -5.46 8.71 -11.98
C ILE A 10 -4.97 7.32 -11.53
N PRO A 11 -3.96 6.74 -12.21
CA PRO A 11 -3.40 5.46 -11.79
C PRO A 11 -2.63 5.63 -10.47
N SER A 12 -2.65 4.59 -9.64
CA SER A 12 -1.88 4.52 -8.39
C SER A 12 -0.81 3.44 -8.45
N GLU A 13 -1.15 2.24 -8.96
CA GLU A 13 -0.19 1.15 -9.13
C GLU A 13 -0.52 0.32 -10.38
N CYS A 14 0.51 -0.31 -10.96
CA CYS A 14 0.34 -1.35 -11.96
C CYS A 14 1.32 -2.50 -11.78
N ILE A 15 0.84 -3.72 -12.04
CA ILE A 15 1.64 -4.95 -11.99
C ILE A 15 1.40 -5.79 -13.25
N ALA A 16 2.29 -6.75 -13.50
CA ALA A 16 2.08 -7.77 -14.53
C ALA A 16 2.01 -9.16 -13.88
N ASP A 17 1.04 -9.97 -14.30
CA ASP A 17 1.00 -11.39 -13.92
C ASP A 17 2.02 -12.22 -14.71
N ALA A 18 2.25 -13.47 -14.29
CA ALA A 18 3.22 -14.37 -14.94
C ALA A 18 2.89 -14.69 -16.42
N ALA A 19 1.65 -14.47 -16.85
CA ALA A 19 1.22 -14.63 -18.25
C ALA A 19 1.34 -13.33 -19.08
N GLY A 20 1.82 -12.25 -18.45
CA GLY A 20 2.02 -10.94 -19.06
C GLY A 20 0.74 -10.09 -19.15
N HIS A 21 -0.34 -10.45 -18.46
CA HIS A 21 -1.48 -9.55 -18.33
C HIS A 21 -1.10 -8.41 -17.38
N VAL A 22 -1.55 -7.20 -17.68
CA VAL A 22 -1.27 -6.02 -16.86
C VAL A 22 -2.51 -5.68 -16.05
N LEU A 23 -2.33 -5.47 -14.74
CA LEU A 23 -3.34 -4.95 -13.84
C LEU A 23 -2.98 -3.52 -13.49
N VAL A 24 -3.97 -2.64 -13.49
CA VAL A 24 -3.82 -1.23 -13.10
C VAL A 24 -4.90 -0.89 -12.10
N VAL A 25 -4.53 -0.32 -10.97
CA VAL A 25 -5.44 0.21 -9.95
C VAL A 25 -5.30 1.72 -9.85
N GLY A 26 -6.38 2.41 -9.51
CA GLY A 26 -6.35 3.84 -9.31
C GLY A 26 -7.74 4.40 -9.02
N SER A 27 -7.92 5.68 -9.34
CA SER A 27 -9.19 6.40 -9.12
C SER A 27 -9.58 7.21 -10.36
N PHE A 28 -10.86 7.56 -10.50
CA PHE A 28 -11.34 8.40 -11.60
C PHE A 28 -12.51 9.27 -11.16
N ARG A 29 -12.72 10.39 -11.85
CA ARG A 29 -13.84 11.32 -11.64
C ARG A 29 -14.64 11.49 -12.92
N GLY A 30 -15.95 11.64 -12.80
CA GLY A 30 -16.83 11.76 -13.97
C GLY A 30 -16.82 10.47 -14.78
N THR A 31 -16.73 10.57 -16.12
CA THR A 31 -16.66 9.40 -17.00
C THR A 31 -15.21 9.13 -17.40
N ALA A 32 -14.77 7.89 -17.19
CA ALA A 32 -13.50 7.38 -17.67
C ALA A 32 -13.73 6.25 -18.68
N THR A 33 -12.80 6.13 -19.64
CA THR A 33 -12.89 5.16 -20.73
C THR A 33 -11.58 4.39 -20.87
N TRP A 34 -11.65 3.07 -20.81
CA TRP A 34 -10.55 2.13 -21.06
C TRP A 34 -10.85 1.36 -22.35
N GLY A 35 -10.27 1.80 -23.46
CA GLY A 35 -10.60 1.22 -24.77
C GLY A 35 -12.08 1.40 -25.12
N THR A 36 -12.84 0.30 -25.17
CA THR A 36 -14.28 0.31 -25.44
C THR A 36 -15.15 0.32 -24.18
N ILE A 37 -14.56 0.21 -22.99
CA ILE A 37 -15.29 0.14 -21.72
C ILE A 37 -15.32 1.53 -21.09
N SER A 38 -16.52 2.06 -20.86
CA SER A 38 -16.71 3.33 -20.13
C SER A 38 -17.40 3.09 -18.78
N LYS A 39 -16.97 3.82 -17.76
CA LYS A 39 -17.60 3.84 -16.43
C LYS A 39 -17.78 5.29 -15.99
N THR A 40 -18.84 5.55 -15.25
CA THR A 40 -19.13 6.87 -14.68
C THR A 40 -19.10 6.75 -13.16
N SER A 41 -18.39 7.67 -12.52
CA SER A 41 -18.27 7.76 -11.07
C SER A 41 -19.65 8.08 -10.46
N ALA A 42 -20.03 7.37 -9.41
CA ALA A 42 -21.23 7.61 -8.61
C ALA A 42 -21.02 8.73 -7.59
N GLY A 43 -19.79 8.86 -7.08
CA GLY A 43 -19.37 9.86 -6.10
C GLY A 43 -18.36 10.86 -6.64
N ASN A 44 -17.55 11.43 -5.75
CA ASN A 44 -16.53 12.41 -6.11
C ASN A 44 -15.38 11.79 -6.90
N LEU A 45 -14.79 10.74 -6.34
CA LEU A 45 -13.82 9.86 -7.00
C LEU A 45 -14.26 8.42 -6.73
N ASP A 46 -14.14 7.58 -7.73
CA ASP A 46 -14.36 6.14 -7.58
C ASP A 46 -13.08 5.38 -7.91
N ALA A 47 -12.83 4.27 -7.22
CA ALA A 47 -11.67 3.44 -7.52
C ALA A 47 -11.96 2.54 -8.71
N PHE A 48 -10.90 2.14 -9.41
CA PHE A 48 -10.98 1.14 -10.46
C PHE A 48 -9.85 0.12 -10.33
N VAL A 49 -10.10 -1.07 -10.87
CA VAL A 49 -9.08 -2.02 -11.29
C VAL A 49 -9.37 -2.42 -12.74
N ALA A 50 -8.35 -2.35 -13.60
CA ALA A 50 -8.43 -2.67 -15.01
C ALA A 50 -7.42 -3.77 -15.35
N LYS A 51 -7.86 -4.78 -16.11
CA LYS A 51 -6.98 -5.85 -16.60
C LYS A 51 -6.82 -5.75 -18.11
N TYR A 52 -5.57 -5.80 -18.57
CA TYR A 52 -5.19 -5.84 -19.97
C TYR A 52 -4.48 -7.15 -20.30
N ASP A 53 -4.63 -7.64 -21.53
CA ASP A 53 -3.78 -8.73 -22.00
C ASP A 53 -2.36 -8.28 -22.34
N ARG A 54 -1.49 -9.24 -22.65
CA ARG A 54 -0.08 -8.99 -23.03
C ARG A 54 0.09 -8.08 -24.26
N ASN A 55 -0.96 -7.95 -25.08
CA ASN A 55 -1.00 -7.11 -26.27
C ASN A 55 -1.61 -5.73 -25.99
N GLY A 56 -1.99 -5.45 -24.74
CA GLY A 56 -2.59 -4.19 -24.31
C GLY A 56 -4.08 -4.08 -24.60
N ASN A 57 -4.77 -5.18 -24.93
CA ASN A 57 -6.22 -5.15 -25.08
C ASN A 57 -6.90 -5.21 -23.73
N ILE A 58 -7.81 -4.27 -23.46
CA ILE A 58 -8.60 -4.27 -22.23
C ILE A 58 -9.46 -5.53 -22.17
N GLN A 59 -9.37 -6.26 -21.06
CA GLN A 59 -10.16 -7.46 -20.80
C GLN A 59 -11.42 -7.10 -20.00
N TRP A 60 -11.23 -6.34 -18.91
CA TRP A 60 -12.33 -5.87 -18.07
C TRP A 60 -11.90 -4.69 -17.20
N VAL A 61 -12.89 -3.97 -16.68
CA VAL A 61 -12.73 -2.92 -15.65
C VAL A 61 -13.77 -3.13 -14.56
N GLN A 62 -13.31 -3.25 -13.32
CA GLN A 62 -14.16 -3.25 -12.14
C GLN A 62 -14.01 -1.92 -11.40
N THR A 63 -15.11 -1.39 -10.90
CA THR A 63 -15.13 -0.15 -10.11
C THR A 63 -15.54 -0.42 -8.68
N VAL A 64 -15.02 0.40 -7.78
CA VAL A 64 -15.43 0.53 -6.39
C VAL A 64 -16.05 1.91 -6.28
N ALA A 65 -17.38 1.93 -6.34
CA ALA A 65 -18.16 3.14 -6.49
C ALA A 65 -19.13 3.32 -5.32
N GLY A 66 -19.28 4.56 -4.87
CA GLY A 66 -20.04 4.89 -3.68
C GLY A 66 -20.54 6.33 -3.66
N SER A 67 -21.20 6.69 -2.56
CA SER A 67 -21.66 8.07 -2.33
C SER A 67 -20.51 9.05 -2.04
N GLY A 68 -19.35 8.53 -1.66
CA GLY A 68 -18.19 9.27 -1.19
C GLY A 68 -17.00 9.34 -2.16
N THR A 69 -15.81 9.53 -1.60
CA THR A 69 -14.52 9.35 -2.28
C THR A 69 -14.03 7.94 -2.07
N ASN A 70 -13.73 7.21 -3.15
CA ASN A 70 -13.15 5.87 -3.13
C ASN A 70 -11.83 5.90 -3.91
N LEU A 71 -10.75 5.48 -3.26
CA LEU A 71 -9.42 5.54 -3.84
C LEU A 71 -8.80 4.15 -3.88
N GLY A 72 -8.39 3.70 -5.07
CA GLY A 72 -7.60 2.49 -5.26
C GLY A 72 -6.12 2.81 -5.08
N ARG A 73 -5.40 1.95 -4.36
CA ARG A 73 -3.99 2.19 -4.00
C ARG A 73 -3.09 1.03 -4.40
N GLY A 74 -3.33 -0.14 -3.81
CA GLY A 74 -2.50 -1.32 -4.01
C GLY A 74 -3.19 -2.40 -4.85
N VAL A 75 -2.42 -3.15 -5.64
CA VAL A 75 -2.84 -4.33 -6.41
C VAL A 75 -1.77 -5.43 -6.41
N GLU A 76 -2.18 -6.68 -6.23
CA GLU A 76 -1.30 -7.85 -6.22
C GLU A 76 -2.00 -9.08 -6.83
N VAL A 77 -1.23 -10.03 -7.37
CA VAL A 77 -1.75 -11.35 -7.77
C VAL A 77 -1.53 -12.36 -6.65
N ALA A 78 -2.58 -13.07 -6.25
CA ALA A 78 -2.51 -14.11 -5.24
C ALA A 78 -1.62 -15.28 -5.69
N GLU A 79 -0.69 -15.69 -4.83
CA GLU A 79 0.26 -16.78 -5.07
C GLU A 79 -0.22 -18.16 -4.56
N ASP A 80 -1.50 -18.30 -4.24
CA ASP A 80 -2.10 -19.58 -3.78
C ASP A 80 -2.58 -20.49 -4.93
N GLY A 81 -2.16 -20.18 -6.16
CA GLY A 81 -2.46 -20.94 -7.37
C GLY A 81 -3.80 -20.57 -8.02
N THR A 82 -4.57 -19.63 -7.46
CA THR A 82 -5.83 -19.21 -8.07
C THR A 82 -5.68 -18.10 -9.10
N ASN A 83 -4.55 -17.36 -9.09
CA ASN A 83 -4.34 -16.12 -9.85
C ASN A 83 -5.42 -15.05 -9.58
N ASP A 84 -6.05 -15.12 -8.42
CA ASP A 84 -6.95 -14.07 -7.97
C ASP A 84 -6.19 -12.75 -7.79
N ILE A 85 -6.94 -11.67 -7.78
CA ILE A 85 -6.41 -10.32 -7.70
C ILE A 85 -6.77 -9.75 -6.35
N LEU A 86 -5.77 -9.30 -5.61
CA LEU A 86 -5.90 -8.59 -4.36
C LEU A 86 -5.82 -7.10 -4.65
N ILE A 87 -6.70 -6.31 -4.05
CA ILE A 87 -6.66 -4.86 -4.15
C ILE A 87 -6.97 -4.23 -2.81
N THR A 88 -6.35 -3.10 -2.54
CA THR A 88 -6.61 -2.31 -1.34
C THR A 88 -6.79 -0.84 -1.68
N GLY A 89 -7.50 -0.14 -0.80
CA GLY A 89 -7.70 1.28 -0.92
C GLY A 89 -8.39 1.86 0.30
N GLN A 90 -8.91 3.06 0.13
CA GLN A 90 -9.67 3.79 1.15
C GLN A 90 -10.99 4.28 0.59
N PHE A 91 -11.96 4.54 1.47
CA PHE A 91 -13.25 5.09 1.10
C PHE A 91 -13.86 5.94 2.20
N ASP A 92 -14.70 6.89 1.81
CA ASP A 92 -15.67 7.55 2.69
C ASP A 92 -17.11 7.26 2.25
N GLY A 93 -18.07 7.56 3.12
CA GLY A 93 -19.49 7.35 2.83
C GLY A 93 -19.88 5.88 2.70
N THR A 94 -20.76 5.58 1.74
CA THR A 94 -21.31 4.23 1.51
C THR A 94 -20.94 3.70 0.14
N GLN A 95 -20.67 2.40 0.06
CA GLN A 95 -20.34 1.73 -1.19
C GLN A 95 -20.82 0.28 -1.22
N THR A 96 -20.89 -0.29 -2.43
CA THR A 96 -21.21 -1.71 -2.63
C THR A 96 -20.18 -2.35 -3.56
N MET A 97 -19.56 -3.42 -3.08
CA MET A 97 -18.63 -4.24 -3.86
C MET A 97 -19.14 -5.68 -3.94
N GLY A 98 -19.56 -6.08 -5.14
CA GLY A 98 -20.29 -7.34 -5.33
C GLY A 98 -21.60 -7.30 -4.54
N THR A 99 -21.78 -8.22 -3.60
CA THR A 99 -22.94 -8.27 -2.69
C THR A 99 -22.64 -7.65 -1.31
N THR A 100 -21.43 -7.12 -1.10
CA THR A 100 -21.01 -6.58 0.20
C THR A 100 -21.28 -5.08 0.23
N GLN A 101 -22.16 -4.65 1.13
CA GLN A 101 -22.39 -3.24 1.44
C GLN A 101 -21.48 -2.81 2.58
N MET A 102 -20.91 -1.62 2.47
CA MET A 102 -20.00 -1.05 3.48
C MET A 102 -20.30 0.42 3.68
N THR A 103 -20.11 0.88 4.91
CA THR A 103 -20.29 2.27 5.33
C THR A 103 -19.10 2.65 6.18
N SER A 104 -18.42 3.73 5.83
CA SER A 104 -17.28 4.25 6.60
C SER A 104 -17.70 4.51 8.06
N ASN A 105 -16.88 4.07 9.01
CA ASN A 105 -17.11 4.31 10.45
C ASN A 105 -16.53 5.65 10.91
N GLY A 106 -15.72 6.30 10.07
CA GLY A 106 -15.09 7.58 10.35
C GLY A 106 -14.98 8.44 9.09
N SER A 107 -13.92 9.24 9.04
CA SER A 107 -13.63 10.14 7.91
C SER A 107 -13.32 9.34 6.65
N THR A 108 -12.43 8.37 6.76
CA THR A 108 -12.08 7.44 5.70
C THR A 108 -11.70 6.10 6.31
N ASP A 109 -12.19 5.01 5.73
CA ASP A 109 -11.92 3.64 6.14
C ASP A 109 -11.15 2.88 5.05
N VAL A 110 -10.51 1.78 5.41
CA VAL A 110 -9.81 0.87 4.50
C VAL A 110 -10.75 -0.19 3.95
N TRP A 111 -10.58 -0.52 2.67
CA TRP A 111 -11.11 -1.74 2.09
C TRP A 111 -10.01 -2.62 1.51
N LEU A 112 -10.12 -3.93 1.74
CA LEU A 112 -9.30 -4.97 1.11
C LEU A 112 -10.23 -5.93 0.36
N GLY A 113 -9.96 -6.14 -0.91
CA GLY A 113 -10.78 -6.95 -1.79
C GLY A 113 -10.00 -8.07 -2.46
N ARG A 114 -10.69 -9.18 -2.74
CA ARG A 114 -10.19 -10.26 -3.60
C ARG A 114 -11.16 -10.51 -4.75
N LEU A 115 -10.65 -10.50 -5.97
CA LEU A 115 -11.38 -10.75 -7.21
C LEU A 115 -10.87 -12.02 -7.88
N ALA A 116 -11.76 -12.74 -8.54
CA ALA A 116 -11.38 -13.76 -9.50
C ALA A 116 -10.62 -13.14 -10.68
N PRO A 117 -9.85 -13.92 -11.46
CA PRO A 117 -9.18 -13.44 -12.68
C PRO A 117 -10.12 -12.80 -13.71
N THR A 118 -11.42 -13.12 -13.62
CA THR A 118 -12.52 -12.59 -14.43
C THR A 118 -13.04 -11.22 -13.96
N GLY A 119 -12.54 -10.69 -12.84
CA GLY A 119 -13.01 -9.45 -12.21
C GLY A 119 -14.21 -9.62 -11.29
N ALA A 120 -14.68 -10.85 -11.04
CA ALA A 120 -15.77 -11.10 -10.10
C ALA A 120 -15.29 -11.05 -8.64
N TRP A 121 -15.98 -10.32 -7.77
CA TRP A 121 -15.66 -10.26 -6.35
C TRP A 121 -15.82 -11.64 -5.68
N LYS A 122 -14.82 -12.05 -4.90
CA LYS A 122 -14.89 -13.24 -4.04
C LYS A 122 -15.20 -12.86 -2.61
N TRP A 123 -14.48 -11.87 -2.08
CA TRP A 123 -14.74 -11.30 -0.77
C TRP A 123 -14.20 -9.87 -0.71
N VAL A 124 -14.74 -9.12 0.24
CA VAL A 124 -14.29 -7.78 0.61
C VAL A 124 -14.26 -7.67 2.12
N LYS A 125 -13.27 -6.96 2.66
CA LYS A 125 -13.10 -6.68 4.07
C LYS A 125 -13.06 -5.17 4.28
N GLN A 126 -13.85 -4.70 5.24
CA GLN A 126 -13.75 -3.34 5.76
C GLN A 126 -12.86 -3.37 7.01
N ILE A 127 -11.97 -2.39 7.10
CA ILE A 127 -11.06 -2.18 8.21
C ILE A 127 -11.11 -0.68 8.50
N GLY A 128 -11.41 -0.28 9.74
CA GLY A 128 -11.56 1.14 10.02
C GLY A 128 -11.98 1.45 11.45
N GLY A 129 -11.97 2.73 11.78
CA GLY A 129 -12.32 3.32 13.07
C GLY A 129 -13.05 4.64 12.91
N ALA A 130 -13.07 5.46 13.95
CA ALA A 130 -13.69 6.78 13.89
C ALA A 130 -12.80 7.85 13.23
N GLY A 131 -11.50 7.54 13.06
CA GLY A 131 -10.50 8.45 12.53
C GLY A 131 -10.35 8.39 11.01
N GLU A 132 -9.13 8.62 10.55
CA GLU A 132 -8.71 8.42 9.16
C GLU A 132 -7.88 7.15 9.07
N ASP A 133 -8.30 6.23 8.21
CA ASP A 133 -7.65 4.95 7.96
C ASP A 133 -7.38 4.79 6.45
N TYR A 134 -6.13 4.49 6.11
CA TYR A 134 -5.65 4.46 4.74
C TYR A 134 -5.09 3.09 4.39
N GLY A 135 -5.63 2.45 3.35
CA GLY A 135 -5.06 1.25 2.74
C GLY A 135 -4.10 1.66 1.64
N ARG A 136 -2.84 1.19 1.69
CA ARG A 136 -1.79 1.67 0.78
C ARG A 136 -1.19 0.53 -0.04
N GLY A 137 -0.51 -0.40 0.60
CA GLY A 137 0.14 -1.53 -0.06
C GLY A 137 -0.54 -2.86 0.23
N VAL A 138 -0.45 -3.79 -0.73
CA VAL A 138 -0.87 -5.18 -0.58
C VAL A 138 0.15 -6.10 -1.26
N SER A 139 0.50 -7.22 -0.63
CA SER A 139 1.42 -8.21 -1.19
C SER A 139 0.97 -9.63 -0.84
N ALA A 140 1.38 -10.61 -1.66
CA ALA A 140 0.99 -12.00 -1.53
C ALA A 140 2.21 -12.90 -1.47
N LYS A 141 2.12 -13.96 -0.66
CA LYS A 141 3.11 -15.04 -0.69
C LYS A 141 2.51 -16.38 -0.32
N GLY A 142 2.50 -17.30 -1.28
CA GLY A 142 1.69 -18.53 -1.17
C GLY A 142 0.25 -18.20 -0.74
N SER A 143 -0.23 -18.82 0.34
CA SER A 143 -1.57 -18.58 0.91
C SER A 143 -1.67 -17.43 1.93
N LYS A 144 -0.67 -16.54 1.95
CA LYS A 144 -0.60 -15.40 2.86
C LYS A 144 -0.76 -14.09 2.10
N ILE A 145 -1.44 -13.16 2.74
CA ILE A 145 -1.63 -11.79 2.27
C ILE A 145 -1.00 -10.86 3.30
N ALA A 146 -0.35 -9.81 2.84
CA ALA A 146 0.13 -8.71 3.67
C ALA A 146 -0.52 -7.41 3.21
N ILE A 147 -0.85 -6.54 4.16
CA ILE A 147 -1.38 -5.20 3.87
C ILE A 147 -0.69 -4.22 4.81
N ALA A 148 -0.41 -3.02 4.31
CA ALA A 148 0.09 -1.92 5.11
C ALA A 148 -0.58 -0.61 4.71
N GLY A 149 -0.51 0.34 5.63
CA GLY A 149 -1.08 1.66 5.47
C GLY A 149 -0.92 2.46 6.74
N SER A 150 -1.82 3.40 6.98
CA SER A 150 -1.77 4.22 8.18
C SER A 150 -3.16 4.53 8.74
N PHE A 151 -3.23 4.86 10.03
CA PHE A 151 -4.50 5.05 10.75
C PHE A 151 -4.37 6.07 11.89
N THR A 152 -5.46 6.75 12.24
CA THR A 152 -5.48 7.70 13.37
C THR A 152 -6.52 7.31 14.41
N GLY A 153 -6.16 7.40 15.69
CA GLY A 153 -7.04 7.02 16.79
C GLY A 153 -7.12 5.50 16.93
N THR A 154 -8.31 4.97 17.16
CA THR A 154 -8.52 3.52 17.34
C THR A 154 -9.15 2.90 16.11
N ILE A 155 -8.48 1.90 15.53
CA ILE A 155 -8.93 1.14 14.36
C ILE A 155 -9.36 -0.27 14.77
N ASN A 156 -10.47 -0.76 14.19
CA ASN A 156 -10.83 -2.18 14.23
C ASN A 156 -10.25 -2.88 13.00
N PHE A 157 -9.24 -3.71 13.24
CA PHE A 157 -8.63 -4.56 12.24
C PHE A 157 -9.20 -5.97 12.35
N LEU A 158 -10.35 -6.21 11.72
CA LEU A 158 -10.98 -7.53 11.61
C LEU A 158 -11.18 -8.25 12.97
N GLY A 159 -11.60 -7.50 13.99
CA GLY A 159 -11.83 -7.99 15.35
C GLY A 159 -10.69 -7.73 16.32
N GLN A 160 -9.55 -7.21 15.87
CA GLN A 160 -8.45 -6.75 16.72
C GLN A 160 -8.41 -5.22 16.76
N SER A 161 -8.35 -4.64 17.96
CA SER A 161 -8.24 -3.19 18.14
C SER A 161 -6.79 -2.76 18.21
N LEU A 162 -6.44 -1.70 17.47
CA LEU A 162 -5.17 -0.98 17.62
C LEU A 162 -5.45 0.49 17.89
N THR A 163 -4.55 1.17 18.60
CA THR A 163 -4.66 2.61 18.91
C THR A 163 -3.36 3.27 18.53
N SER A 164 -3.42 4.35 17.75
CA SER A 164 -2.22 5.10 17.35
C SER A 164 -1.56 5.77 18.56
N ASN A 165 -0.26 6.03 18.47
CA ASN A 165 0.53 6.64 19.54
C ASN A 165 0.37 8.18 19.62
N GLY A 166 -0.57 8.75 18.87
CA GLY A 166 -0.86 10.17 18.82
C GLY A 166 -1.56 10.53 17.51
N GLY A 167 -0.78 11.04 16.55
CA GLY A 167 -1.24 11.29 15.19
C GLY A 167 -1.55 10.01 14.42
N THR A 168 -1.38 10.07 13.11
CA THR A 168 -1.51 8.89 12.25
C THR A 168 -0.33 7.94 12.48
N ASP A 169 -0.56 6.64 12.65
CA ASP A 169 0.48 5.60 12.77
C ASP A 169 0.47 4.64 11.58
N VAL A 170 1.59 3.99 11.31
CA VAL A 170 1.69 2.92 10.30
C VAL A 170 1.17 1.61 10.89
N TYR A 171 0.29 0.93 10.18
CA TYR A 171 -0.07 -0.47 10.49
C TYR A 171 0.51 -1.43 9.45
N VAL A 172 0.73 -2.67 9.89
CA VAL A 172 1.03 -3.81 9.03
C VAL A 172 0.25 -5.01 9.51
N ALA A 173 -0.38 -5.73 8.58
CA ALA A 173 -1.16 -6.90 8.87
C ALA A 173 -0.76 -8.06 7.97
N LYS A 174 -0.89 -9.27 8.53
CA LYS A 174 -0.81 -10.52 7.78
C LYS A 174 -2.12 -11.27 7.89
N LEU A 175 -2.62 -11.73 6.76
CA LEU A 175 -3.87 -12.46 6.64
C LEU A 175 -3.66 -13.81 5.95
N ASN A 176 -4.62 -14.70 6.11
CA ASN A 176 -4.75 -15.89 5.27
C ASN A 176 -5.46 -15.56 3.94
N ALA A 177 -5.44 -16.50 3.00
CA ALA A 177 -6.08 -16.41 1.69
C ALA A 177 -7.58 -15.99 1.71
N ASN A 178 -8.31 -16.28 2.78
CA ASN A 178 -9.73 -15.92 2.93
C ASN A 178 -9.94 -14.54 3.56
N GLY A 179 -8.86 -13.77 3.74
CA GLY A 179 -8.88 -12.46 4.40
C GLY A 179 -9.13 -12.57 5.91
N GLY A 180 -8.85 -13.72 6.53
CA GLY A 180 -8.85 -13.86 7.98
C GLY A 180 -7.53 -13.37 8.58
N LEU A 181 -7.60 -12.52 9.59
CA LEU A 181 -6.43 -11.97 10.25
C LEU A 181 -5.58 -13.07 10.91
N LEU A 182 -4.27 -13.02 10.69
CA LEU A 182 -3.29 -13.86 11.39
C LEU A 182 -2.59 -13.07 12.50
N TRP A 183 -2.17 -11.84 12.16
CA TRP A 183 -1.66 -10.86 13.12
C TRP A 183 -1.74 -9.47 12.50
N VAL A 184 -1.82 -8.45 13.35
CA VAL A 184 -1.63 -7.03 13.00
C VAL A 184 -0.72 -6.38 14.03
N ASN A 185 0.11 -5.45 13.58
CA ASN A 185 0.94 -4.61 14.44
C ASN A 185 0.95 -3.17 13.90
N HIS A 186 1.35 -2.21 14.74
CA HIS A 186 1.56 -0.84 14.32
C HIS A 186 2.89 -0.28 14.84
N THR A 187 3.36 0.78 14.20
CA THR A 187 4.50 1.57 14.62
C THR A 187 4.24 3.02 14.28
N GLY A 188 4.71 3.92 15.13
CA GLY A 188 4.55 5.34 14.94
C GLY A 188 4.92 6.12 16.19
N SER A 189 4.81 7.42 16.07
CA SER A 189 5.22 8.46 16.99
C SER A 189 3.99 9.17 17.57
N SER A 190 4.21 10.24 18.33
CA SER A 190 3.10 11.12 18.72
C SER A 190 2.61 12.01 17.57
N ASP A 191 3.39 12.16 16.50
CA ASP A 191 3.06 12.96 15.31
C ASP A 191 2.49 12.05 14.19
N ASN A 192 2.28 12.58 12.98
CA ASN A 192 1.77 11.79 11.86
C ASN A 192 2.87 10.94 11.22
N ASP A 193 2.55 9.68 10.93
CA ASP A 193 3.38 8.70 10.27
C ASP A 193 2.57 8.02 9.16
N GLU A 194 3.14 7.97 7.96
CA GLU A 194 2.46 7.53 6.76
C GLU A 194 3.15 6.28 6.20
N GLY A 195 2.48 5.14 6.30
CA GLY A 195 2.90 3.89 5.67
C GLY A 195 2.60 3.90 4.19
N ALA A 196 3.44 3.29 3.35
CA ALA A 196 3.31 3.35 1.89
C ALA A 196 3.14 1.95 1.25
N GLU A 197 4.11 1.05 1.42
CA GLU A 197 4.11 -0.23 0.70
C GLU A 197 4.52 -1.40 1.61
N VAL A 198 4.12 -2.62 1.25
CA VAL A 198 4.51 -3.85 1.95
C VAL A 198 4.88 -4.93 0.95
N ASN A 199 5.99 -5.62 1.20
CA ASN A 199 6.45 -6.72 0.34
C ASN A 199 6.95 -7.91 1.17
N PHE A 200 6.62 -9.12 0.71
CA PHE A 200 7.20 -10.33 1.26
C PHE A 200 8.65 -10.51 0.81
N ASP A 201 9.54 -10.87 1.75
CA ASP A 201 10.87 -11.37 1.38
C ASP A 201 10.83 -12.88 1.06
N PRO A 202 11.89 -13.48 0.47
CA PRO A 202 11.97 -14.92 0.20
C PRO A 202 11.82 -15.81 1.45
N ARG A 203 12.01 -15.26 2.64
CA ARG A 203 11.81 -15.94 3.92
C ARG A 203 10.42 -15.69 4.49
N GLY A 204 9.53 -14.91 3.87
CA GLY A 204 8.18 -14.65 4.37
C GLY A 204 8.10 -13.62 5.51
N ASN A 205 9.16 -12.85 5.73
CA ASN A 205 9.14 -11.60 6.49
C ASN A 205 8.49 -10.51 5.64
N LEU A 206 8.08 -9.41 6.27
CA LEU A 206 7.47 -8.27 5.59
C LEU A 206 8.41 -7.07 5.65
N LEU A 207 8.80 -6.58 4.47
CA LEU A 207 9.41 -5.28 4.30
C LEU A 207 8.30 -4.25 4.19
N VAL A 208 8.27 -3.28 5.09
CA VAL A 208 7.33 -2.16 5.07
C VAL A 208 8.12 -0.89 4.82
N VAL A 209 7.68 -0.10 3.84
CA VAL A 209 8.26 1.22 3.56
C VAL A 209 7.23 2.33 3.67
N GLY A 210 7.69 3.51 4.07
CA GLY A 210 6.85 4.68 4.27
C GLY A 210 7.66 5.91 4.64
N THR A 211 6.98 6.90 5.23
CA THR A 211 7.59 8.11 5.77
C THR A 211 7.10 8.38 7.20
N TYR A 212 7.98 8.84 8.09
CA TYR A 212 7.62 9.28 9.44
C TYR A 212 7.88 10.78 9.61
N TRP A 213 7.11 11.53 10.40
CA TRP A 213 7.29 12.98 10.52
C TRP A 213 8.20 13.42 11.68
N LYS A 214 8.25 12.66 12.79
CA LYS A 214 9.17 12.95 13.92
C LYS A 214 9.22 11.81 14.94
N SER A 215 10.44 11.39 15.32
CA SER A 215 10.76 10.36 16.34
C SER A 215 9.82 9.15 16.47
N THR A 216 10.19 8.01 15.90
CA THR A 216 9.65 6.69 16.32
C THR A 216 10.54 6.07 17.40
N THR A 217 9.96 5.38 18.38
CA THR A 217 10.74 4.53 19.31
C THR A 217 10.85 3.13 18.73
N VAL A 218 11.75 2.98 17.76
CA VAL A 218 12.38 1.69 17.45
C VAL A 218 13.89 1.94 17.53
N SER A 219 14.54 1.50 18.61
CA SER A 219 15.99 1.59 18.81
C SER A 219 16.63 3.00 18.94
N ASN A 220 15.99 3.95 19.63
CA ASN A 220 16.61 5.22 20.09
C ASN A 220 17.14 6.20 19.01
N VAL A 221 16.54 6.26 17.81
CA VAL A 221 16.92 7.24 16.77
C VAL A 221 16.03 8.49 16.86
N THR A 222 16.64 9.66 17.06
CA THR A 222 15.93 10.95 17.16
C THR A 222 16.15 11.79 15.90
N ASN A 223 15.17 11.83 15.00
CA ASN A 223 15.18 12.69 13.81
C ASN A 223 14.17 13.85 13.92
N LYS A 224 14.53 15.00 13.33
CA LYS A 224 13.81 16.30 13.46
C LYS A 224 12.98 16.67 12.23
N SER A 225 12.80 15.75 11.27
CA SER A 225 12.28 15.96 9.92
C SER A 225 11.51 14.73 9.41
N ARG A 226 10.72 14.91 8.34
CA ARG A 226 10.02 13.83 7.61
C ARG A 226 11.06 12.89 6.98
N ASP A 227 11.18 11.63 7.41
CA ASP A 227 12.27 10.75 6.98
C ASP A 227 11.80 9.34 6.57
N PHE A 228 12.70 8.58 5.94
CA PHE A 228 12.49 7.22 5.47
C PHE A 228 12.10 6.23 6.59
N LEU A 229 10.93 5.59 6.47
CA LEU A 229 10.61 4.38 7.21
C LEU A 229 10.94 3.16 6.34
N ILE A 230 11.89 2.33 6.77
CA ILE A 230 12.09 0.96 6.26
C ILE A 230 12.14 0.02 7.46
N THR A 231 11.08 -0.78 7.62
CA THR A 231 10.93 -1.68 8.76
C THR A 231 10.74 -3.10 8.28
N LEU A 232 11.49 -4.04 8.87
CA LEU A 232 11.31 -5.46 8.63
C LEU A 232 10.51 -6.08 9.79
N PHE A 233 9.39 -6.72 9.48
CA PHE A 233 8.64 -7.54 10.42
C PHE A 233 8.90 -9.02 10.15
N ASP A 234 9.20 -9.78 11.20
CA ASP A 234 9.31 -11.22 11.06
C ASP A 234 7.96 -11.89 10.75
N ARG A 235 8.00 -13.20 10.52
CA ARG A 235 6.81 -14.00 10.21
C ARG A 235 5.71 -13.91 11.29
N ASN A 236 6.06 -13.59 12.52
CA ASN A 236 5.19 -13.51 13.69
C ASN A 236 4.73 -12.07 13.99
N GLY A 237 5.18 -11.08 13.21
CA GLY A 237 4.81 -9.69 13.39
C GLY A 237 5.68 -8.93 14.38
N ASN A 238 6.82 -9.47 14.80
CA ASN A 238 7.78 -8.70 15.58
C ASN A 238 8.64 -7.84 14.65
N ALA A 239 8.74 -6.54 14.92
CA ALA A 239 9.66 -5.66 14.22
C ALA A 239 11.10 -6.08 14.57
N GLN A 240 11.91 -6.42 13.56
CA GLN A 240 13.27 -6.95 13.76
C GLN A 240 14.36 -5.89 13.59
N TRP A 241 14.17 -4.88 12.74
CA TRP A 241 15.11 -3.75 12.65
C TRP A 241 14.56 -2.57 11.83
N LEU A 242 15.06 -1.37 12.14
CA LEU A 242 14.76 -0.08 11.55
C LEU A 242 16.00 0.39 10.77
N ALA A 243 15.97 0.33 9.43
CA ALA A 243 16.78 1.28 8.68
C ALA A 243 15.91 2.53 8.57
N SER A 244 15.97 3.40 9.58
CA SER A 244 15.94 4.81 9.23
C SER A 244 17.37 5.04 8.75
N PRO A 245 17.60 5.23 7.44
CA PRO A 245 18.63 6.19 7.09
C PRO A 245 18.40 7.36 8.03
N SER A 246 19.40 7.71 8.83
CA SER A 246 19.34 8.96 9.58
C SER A 246 19.33 10.03 8.49
N GLY A 247 18.11 10.34 8.04
CA GLY A 247 17.82 11.36 7.06
C GLY A 247 18.40 12.66 7.58
N GLY A 248 18.66 13.56 6.65
CA GLY A 248 19.18 14.86 7.03
C GLY A 248 18.22 15.62 7.94
N SER A 249 18.54 16.87 8.18
CA SER A 249 17.58 17.78 8.82
C SER A 249 16.38 18.12 7.91
N LEU A 250 16.18 17.45 6.77
CA LEU A 250 15.24 17.79 5.70
C LEU A 250 14.54 16.54 5.15
N SER A 251 13.40 16.73 4.47
CA SER A 251 12.45 15.66 4.15
C SER A 251 13.01 14.59 3.19
N ASP A 252 12.84 13.31 3.53
CA ASP A 252 13.18 12.17 2.68
C ASP A 252 11.96 11.22 2.50
N VAL A 253 11.75 10.64 1.30
CA VAL A 253 10.55 9.81 0.97
C VAL A 253 10.95 8.53 0.22
N SER A 254 10.52 7.36 0.70
CA SER A 254 10.62 6.09 -0.06
C SER A 254 9.33 5.85 -0.85
N TYR A 255 9.46 5.58 -2.15
CA TYR A 255 8.35 5.27 -3.04
C TYR A 255 8.18 3.78 -3.30
N ALA A 256 9.27 3.00 -3.27
CA ALA A 256 9.23 1.59 -3.60
C ALA A 256 10.37 0.85 -2.89
N ALA A 257 10.09 -0.37 -2.43
CA ALA A 257 11.11 -1.27 -1.94
C ALA A 257 10.78 -2.73 -2.24
N GLU A 258 11.78 -3.49 -2.66
CA GLU A 258 11.64 -4.87 -3.11
C GLU A 258 12.71 -5.75 -2.46
N ALA A 259 12.36 -7.00 -2.15
CA ALA A 259 13.30 -8.00 -1.70
C ALA A 259 13.73 -8.87 -2.87
N ASP A 260 15.04 -8.97 -3.13
CA ASP A 260 15.54 -9.89 -4.15
C ASP A 260 15.47 -11.35 -3.66
N ARG A 261 15.60 -12.31 -4.59
CA ARG A 261 15.58 -13.76 -4.29
C ARG A 261 16.66 -14.21 -3.30
N PHE A 262 17.69 -13.40 -3.06
CA PHE A 262 18.79 -13.67 -2.15
C PHE A 262 18.54 -13.08 -0.75
N GLY A 263 17.45 -12.33 -0.58
CA GLY A 263 17.08 -11.66 0.66
C GLY A 263 17.81 -10.34 0.89
N ASN A 264 18.26 -9.67 -0.17
CA ASN A 264 18.66 -8.27 -0.09
C ASN A 264 17.44 -7.38 -0.30
N TYR A 265 17.44 -6.20 0.32
CA TYR A 265 16.36 -5.23 0.18
C TYR A 265 16.82 -4.04 -0.67
N LEU A 266 16.10 -3.75 -1.73
CA LEU A 266 16.28 -2.58 -2.58
C LEU A 266 15.26 -1.53 -2.16
N PHE A 267 15.66 -0.25 -2.14
CA PHE A 267 14.74 0.86 -1.91
C PHE A 267 15.07 2.03 -2.82
N ALA A 268 14.05 2.76 -3.25
CA ALA A 268 14.19 3.96 -4.05
C ALA A 268 13.36 5.11 -3.47
N GLY A 269 13.90 6.32 -3.52
CA GLY A 269 13.28 7.49 -2.94
C GLY A 269 13.97 8.79 -3.32
N PHE A 270 13.63 9.86 -2.63
CA PHE A 270 14.34 11.14 -2.69
C PHE A 270 14.84 11.53 -1.32
N PHE A 271 15.94 12.28 -1.30
CA PHE A 271 16.49 12.87 -0.09
C PHE A 271 16.80 14.35 -0.27
N ARG A 272 16.81 15.11 0.84
CA ARG A 272 17.11 16.54 0.87
C ARG A 272 18.30 16.84 1.77
N GLY A 273 19.16 17.77 1.36
CA GLY A 273 20.33 18.14 2.17
C GLY A 273 21.31 16.97 2.28
N THR A 274 21.68 16.55 3.49
CA THR A 274 22.63 15.43 3.68
C THR A 274 21.96 14.28 4.41
N ALA A 275 21.89 13.10 3.80
CA ALA A 275 21.27 11.90 4.37
C ALA A 275 22.30 10.77 4.51
N THR A 276 22.21 9.97 5.57
CA THR A 276 23.12 8.84 5.81
C THR A 276 22.37 7.52 5.79
N PHE A 277 22.80 6.61 4.91
CA PHE A 277 22.27 5.27 4.68
C PHE A 277 23.31 4.24 5.13
N GLY A 278 23.16 3.71 6.35
CA GLY A 278 24.19 2.84 6.95
C GLY A 278 25.51 3.60 7.15
N THR A 279 26.56 3.20 6.43
CA THR A 279 27.88 3.88 6.45
C THR A 279 28.06 4.89 5.32
N THR A 280 27.09 5.04 4.43
CA THR A 280 27.17 5.91 3.26
C THR A 280 26.44 7.22 3.53
N THR A 281 27.14 8.35 3.44
CA THR A 281 26.53 9.69 3.54
C THR A 281 26.48 10.32 2.15
N LEU A 282 25.30 10.80 1.75
CA LEU A 282 25.06 11.50 0.49
C LEU A 282 24.66 12.94 0.79
N THR A 283 25.14 13.88 -0.02
CA THR A 283 24.73 15.29 0.03
C THR A 283 24.08 15.67 -1.29
N SER A 284 22.88 16.22 -1.21
CA SER A 284 22.11 16.66 -2.35
C SER A 284 22.78 17.88 -2.98
N ALA A 285 22.85 17.88 -4.32
CA ALA A 285 23.35 18.99 -5.13
C ALA A 285 22.26 20.05 -5.42
N GLY A 286 21.01 19.81 -5.00
CA GLY A 286 19.85 20.66 -5.29
C GLY A 286 18.83 20.71 -4.14
N SER A 287 17.56 20.93 -4.49
CA SER A 287 16.48 20.93 -3.50
C SER A 287 16.08 19.53 -3.06
N GLU A 288 16.18 18.55 -3.97
CA GLU A 288 15.89 17.12 -3.81
C GLU A 288 16.74 16.30 -4.78
N ASP A 289 17.29 15.18 -4.34
CA ASP A 289 17.96 14.20 -5.22
C ASP A 289 17.43 12.79 -5.01
N MET A 290 17.49 11.97 -6.07
CA MET A 290 17.09 10.56 -6.00
C MET A 290 18.13 9.75 -5.22
N VAL A 291 17.66 8.80 -4.40
CA VAL A 291 18.48 7.74 -3.83
C VAL A 291 17.98 6.37 -4.28
N LEU A 292 18.93 5.50 -4.64
CA LEU A 292 18.72 4.06 -4.81
C LEU A 292 19.67 3.35 -3.85
N GLY A 293 19.13 2.57 -2.93
CA GLY A 293 19.91 1.85 -1.95
C GLY A 293 19.67 0.35 -1.98
N LYS A 294 20.69 -0.39 -1.57
CA LYS A 294 20.63 -1.83 -1.37
C LYS A 294 21.11 -2.16 0.04
N ILE A 295 20.24 -2.77 0.83
CA ILE A 295 20.57 -3.35 2.12
C ILE A 295 20.92 -4.81 1.88
N GLY A 296 22.21 -5.12 1.99
CA GLY A 296 22.71 -6.49 1.91
C GLY A 296 22.22 -7.33 3.09
N ARG A 297 22.12 -8.63 2.87
CA ARG A 297 21.86 -9.61 3.93
C ARG A 297 22.78 -9.38 5.14
N GLN A 298 22.19 -9.19 6.32
CA GLN A 298 22.87 -9.43 7.60
C GLN A 298 22.88 -10.92 7.92
#